data_AF-A0A1G6S873-F1
#
_entry.id   AF-A0A1G6S873-F1
#
_cell.length_a   1.000
_cell.length_b   1.000
_cell.length_c   1.000
_cell.angle_alpha   90.00
_cell.angle_beta   90.00
_cell.angle_gamma   90.00
#
_symmetry.space_group_name_H-M   'P 1'
#
loop_
_entity.id
_entity.type
_entity.pdbx_description
1 polymer ?
#
loop_
_entity_poly.entity_id
_entity_poly.type
_entity_poly.pdbx_seq_one_letter_code
_entity_poly.pdbx_strand_id
1 'polypeptide(L)'
;MEVKEFEIYLNNNYGRLKQLEDSTQKIVRKILDDNGVAYFDVKHRTKDIKNAVEKQRDKRYSNPTSDMTDLVGIRVIVFLESDIEKAEKILRDSFSIDEKNCVDKRKKSIDQVGYRSLHLVCSLGEKRKAVPEYCGITEHKFEIQIRTLLEHAWAEIEHKQNYKGTRTLPEELQRRLMILAGTLELLDNEFSKIVAEAEAYGEMVLENNVSVLDDNISVTSAETLLNDFARTNKKVVRSMQASKDGIIPELNEFGITKNSELKNLVESVGQKALLADEDITLFGFYRNAMMAEDFEKYLGTAYNNSFTFMLDEVDFLTNVCGYSKVIEKIQEHGADFDSVYSKDVYYFP
;
A
#
# COMPACT_ATOMS: atom_id res chain seq x y z
N MET A 1 10.98 2.74 -40.38
CA MET A 1 10.79 4.20 -40.22
C MET A 1 12.15 4.85 -40.03
N GLU A 2 12.50 5.84 -40.86
CA GLU A 2 13.76 6.56 -40.72
C GLU A 2 13.78 7.42 -39.45
N VAL A 3 14.97 7.77 -38.97
CA VAL A 3 15.15 8.57 -37.74
C VAL A 3 14.43 9.92 -37.83
N LYS A 4 14.45 10.58 -39.01
CA LYS A 4 13.77 11.86 -39.23
C LYS A 4 12.24 11.70 -39.18
N GLU A 5 11.71 10.64 -39.78
CA GLU A 5 10.27 10.33 -39.73
C GLU A 5 9.82 10.07 -38.29
N PHE A 6 10.63 9.35 -37.51
CA PHE A 6 10.36 9.10 -36.11
C PHE A 6 10.41 10.38 -35.25
N GLU A 7 11.37 11.28 -35.51
CA GLU A 7 11.43 12.58 -34.84
C GLU A 7 10.18 13.43 -35.14
N ILE A 8 9.71 13.46 -36.39
CA ILE A 8 8.45 14.13 -36.77
C ILE A 8 7.26 13.50 -36.03
N TYR A 9 7.18 12.16 -36.01
CA TYR A 9 6.15 11.43 -35.27
C TYR A 9 6.14 11.82 -33.78
N LEU A 10 7.32 11.86 -33.13
CA LEU A 10 7.44 12.22 -31.72
C LEU A 10 6.96 13.66 -31.49
N ASN A 11 7.40 14.63 -32.29
CA ASN A 11 6.96 16.02 -32.16
C ASN A 11 5.43 16.16 -32.29
N ASN A 12 4.82 15.42 -33.22
CA ASN A 12 3.37 15.47 -33.44
C ASN A 12 2.54 14.76 -32.36
N ASN A 13 3.12 13.76 -31.67
CA ASN A 13 2.40 12.94 -30.69
C ASN A 13 2.87 13.14 -29.24
N TYR A 14 3.86 14.01 -28.98
CA TYR A 14 4.42 14.18 -27.64
C TYR A 14 3.37 14.60 -26.60
N GLY A 15 2.42 15.46 -26.99
CA GLY A 15 1.29 15.84 -26.14
C GLY A 15 0.41 14.64 -25.74
N ARG A 16 0.17 13.71 -26.67
CA ARG A 16 -0.58 12.47 -26.41
C ARG A 16 0.21 11.51 -25.52
N LEU A 17 1.52 11.39 -25.72
CA LEU A 17 2.39 10.58 -24.85
C LEU A 17 2.41 11.14 -23.41
N LYS A 18 2.43 12.47 -23.27
CA LYS A 18 2.30 13.15 -21.96
C LYS A 18 0.93 12.90 -21.30
N GLN A 19 -0.14 13.00 -22.07
CA GLN A 19 -1.49 12.66 -21.58
C GLN A 19 -1.59 11.19 -21.14
N LEU A 20 -0.99 10.27 -21.91
CA LEU A 20 -0.90 8.85 -21.55
C LEU A 20 -0.13 8.65 -20.25
N GLU A 21 1.01 9.33 -20.09
CA GLU A 21 1.82 9.32 -18.87
C GLU A 21 0.98 9.71 -17.64
N ASP A 22 0.37 10.89 -17.67
CA ASP A 22 -0.40 11.43 -16.54
C ASP A 22 -1.63 10.58 -16.22
N SER A 23 -2.33 10.09 -17.26
CA SER A 23 -3.50 9.23 -17.09
C SER A 23 -3.12 7.88 -16.49
N THR A 24 -2.08 7.25 -17.04
CA THR A 24 -1.62 5.92 -16.59
C THR A 24 -1.15 5.98 -15.15
N GLN A 25 -0.40 7.00 -14.76
CA GLN A 25 0.06 7.14 -13.38
C GLN A 25 -1.11 7.22 -12.38
N LYS A 26 -2.16 7.99 -12.69
CA LYS A 26 -3.37 8.10 -11.85
C LYS A 26 -4.12 6.78 -11.76
N ILE A 27 -4.30 6.10 -12.90
CA ILE A 27 -4.96 4.80 -12.98
C ILE A 27 -4.18 3.77 -12.15
N VAL A 28 -2.85 3.71 -12.29
CA VAL A 28 -1.99 2.77 -11.55
C VAL A 28 -2.10 3.01 -10.05
N ARG A 29 -1.98 4.26 -9.57
CA ARG A 29 -2.15 4.55 -8.13
C ARG A 29 -3.49 4.08 -7.61
N LYS A 30 -4.58 4.49 -8.29
CA LYS A 30 -5.93 4.11 -7.88
C LYS A 30 -6.12 2.60 -7.83
N ILE A 31 -5.62 1.86 -8.83
CA ILE A 31 -5.70 0.39 -8.85
C ILE A 31 -4.94 -0.21 -7.66
N LEU A 32 -3.73 0.27 -7.36
CA LEU A 32 -2.95 -0.23 -6.23
C LEU A 32 -3.63 0.08 -4.89
N ASP A 33 -4.13 1.31 -4.72
CA ASP A 33 -4.86 1.76 -3.53
C ASP A 33 -6.14 0.93 -3.32
N ASP A 34 -6.98 0.80 -4.35
CA ASP A 34 -8.26 0.06 -4.31
C ASP A 34 -8.07 -1.44 -4.01
N ASN A 35 -6.87 -2.00 -4.26
CA ASN A 35 -6.54 -3.40 -3.99
C ASN A 35 -5.60 -3.59 -2.78
N GLY A 36 -5.35 -2.54 -1.99
CA GLY A 36 -4.54 -2.61 -0.77
C GLY A 36 -3.08 -2.99 -1.00
N VAL A 37 -2.51 -2.67 -2.17
CA VAL A 37 -1.09 -2.92 -2.45
C VAL A 37 -0.26 -1.78 -1.87
N ALA A 38 0.60 -2.09 -0.89
CA ALA A 38 1.50 -1.10 -0.32
C ALA A 38 2.59 -0.71 -1.33
N TYR A 39 2.77 0.59 -1.55
CA TYR A 39 3.85 1.11 -2.37
C TYR A 39 4.46 2.37 -1.76
N PHE A 40 5.75 2.58 -2.01
CA PHE A 40 6.47 3.78 -1.60
C PHE A 40 6.14 4.96 -2.52
N ASP A 41 6.21 4.73 -3.84
CA ASP A 41 5.90 5.78 -4.82
C ASP A 41 5.57 5.19 -6.20
N VAL A 42 4.79 5.93 -6.98
CA VAL A 42 4.55 5.67 -8.41
C VAL A 42 5.09 6.86 -9.19
N LYS A 43 6.29 6.69 -9.76
CA LYS A 43 6.94 7.70 -10.60
C LYS A 43 6.56 7.48 -12.06
N HIS A 44 6.64 8.54 -12.85
CA HIS A 44 6.33 8.50 -14.27
C HIS A 44 7.30 9.38 -15.06
N ARG A 45 7.52 9.01 -16.32
CA ARG A 45 8.33 9.78 -17.25
C ARG A 45 7.98 9.48 -18.70
N THR A 46 7.62 10.50 -19.48
CA THR A 46 7.78 10.46 -20.94
C THR A 46 9.23 10.76 -21.30
N LYS A 47 9.82 9.91 -22.13
CA LYS A 47 11.20 10.08 -22.61
C LYS A 47 11.33 11.35 -23.44
N ASP A 48 12.37 12.13 -23.16
CA ASP A 48 12.72 13.30 -23.97
C ASP A 48 12.95 12.92 -25.43
N ILE A 49 12.48 13.78 -26.35
CA ILE A 49 12.52 13.52 -27.80
C ILE A 49 13.95 13.25 -28.28
N LYS A 50 14.95 14.01 -27.80
CA LYS A 50 16.34 13.82 -28.21
C LYS A 50 16.85 12.45 -27.79
N ASN A 51 16.60 12.07 -26.53
CA ASN A 51 16.97 10.76 -26.00
C ASN A 51 16.26 9.60 -26.74
N ALA A 52 15.01 9.79 -27.16
CA ALA A 52 14.28 8.79 -27.95
C ALA A 52 14.87 8.66 -29.36
N VAL A 53 15.19 9.78 -30.01
CA VAL A 53 15.85 9.82 -31.33
C VAL A 53 17.24 9.18 -31.27
N GLU A 54 18.03 9.48 -30.26
CA GLU A 54 19.35 8.85 -30.02
C GLU A 54 19.20 7.33 -29.82
N LYS A 55 18.27 6.90 -28.98
CA LYS A 55 18.00 5.46 -28.79
C LYS A 55 17.61 4.77 -30.10
N GLN A 56 16.84 5.43 -30.96
CA GLN A 56 16.51 4.88 -32.29
C GLN A 56 17.74 4.79 -33.20
N ARG A 57 18.67 5.76 -33.15
CA ARG A 57 19.94 5.68 -33.91
C ARG A 57 20.79 4.49 -33.46
N ASP A 58 20.83 4.24 -32.16
CA ASP A 58 21.66 3.19 -31.57
C ASP A 58 21.06 1.79 -31.78
N LYS A 59 19.77 1.62 -31.49
CA LYS A 59 19.09 0.33 -31.51
C LYS A 59 18.48 -0.05 -32.85
N ARG A 60 18.24 0.93 -33.74
CA ARG A 60 17.73 0.74 -35.10
C ARG A 60 16.46 -0.10 -35.15
N TYR A 61 15.45 0.26 -34.34
CA TYR A 61 14.17 -0.42 -34.36
C TYR A 61 13.52 -0.35 -35.74
N SER A 62 12.89 -1.45 -36.17
CA SER A 62 12.21 -1.50 -37.47
C SER A 62 10.98 -0.59 -37.48
N ASN A 63 10.20 -0.65 -36.40
CA ASN A 63 9.09 0.26 -36.12
C ASN A 63 9.26 0.89 -34.72
N PRO A 64 10.00 2.00 -34.59
CA PRO A 64 10.26 2.63 -33.29
C PRO A 64 9.00 3.10 -32.56
N THR A 65 7.88 3.31 -33.26
CA THR A 65 6.61 3.69 -32.62
C THR A 65 5.94 2.56 -31.83
N SER A 66 6.18 1.31 -32.23
CA SER A 66 5.66 0.10 -31.56
C SER A 66 6.71 -0.66 -30.76
N ASP A 67 7.97 -0.60 -31.20
CA ASP A 67 9.08 -1.40 -30.68
C ASP A 67 9.81 -0.68 -29.53
N MET A 68 9.75 0.65 -29.49
CA MET A 68 10.26 1.44 -28.36
C MET A 68 9.17 1.54 -27.28
N THR A 69 9.10 0.50 -26.44
CA THR A 69 8.08 0.35 -25.40
C THR A 69 8.21 1.35 -24.25
N ASP A 70 9.39 1.95 -24.07
CA ASP A 70 9.74 2.86 -22.97
C ASP A 70 9.69 4.35 -23.37
N LEU A 71 8.84 4.71 -24.34
CA LEU A 71 8.51 6.12 -24.64
C LEU A 71 7.76 6.77 -23.49
N VAL A 72 6.82 6.03 -22.89
CA VAL A 72 6.15 6.37 -21.63
C VAL A 72 6.51 5.28 -20.62
N GLY A 73 7.12 5.68 -19.51
CA GLY A 73 7.53 4.76 -18.45
C GLY A 73 6.85 5.10 -17.13
N ILE A 74 6.27 4.10 -16.47
CA ILE A 74 5.75 4.15 -15.11
C ILE A 74 6.66 3.29 -14.23
N ARG A 75 7.00 3.77 -13.04
CA ARG A 75 7.79 3.02 -12.06
C ARG A 75 6.99 2.87 -10.80
N VAL A 76 6.58 1.64 -10.52
CA VAL A 76 5.91 1.27 -9.27
C VAL A 76 7.01 0.80 -8.32
N ILE A 77 7.23 1.57 -7.26
CA ILE A 77 8.25 1.28 -6.24
C ILE A 77 7.51 0.74 -5.02
N VAL A 78 7.62 -0.56 -4.77
CA VAL A 78 7.00 -1.25 -3.64
C VAL A 78 7.99 -1.41 -2.49
N PHE A 79 7.50 -1.82 -1.31
CA PHE A 79 8.37 -2.04 -0.16
C PHE A 79 9.07 -3.40 -0.23
N LEU A 80 8.32 -4.47 -0.56
CA LEU A 80 8.80 -5.85 -0.50
C LEU A 80 8.67 -6.58 -1.84
N GLU A 81 9.34 -7.72 -1.97
CA GLU A 81 9.25 -8.55 -3.17
C GLU A 81 7.86 -9.20 -3.35
N SER A 82 7.20 -9.56 -2.24
CA SER A 82 5.82 -10.07 -2.25
C SER A 82 4.81 -9.06 -2.81
N ASP A 83 5.05 -7.77 -2.60
CA ASP A 83 4.22 -6.70 -3.16
C ASP A 83 4.42 -6.55 -4.68
N ILE A 84 5.58 -6.95 -5.23
CA ILE A 84 5.81 -6.99 -6.68
C ILE A 84 4.85 -8.00 -7.31
N GLU A 85 4.69 -9.19 -6.72
CA GLU A 85 3.82 -10.24 -7.25
C GLU A 85 2.34 -9.81 -7.19
N LYS A 86 1.92 -9.20 -6.07
CA LYS A 86 0.57 -8.63 -5.92
C LYS A 86 0.32 -7.57 -6.98
N ALA A 87 1.21 -6.58 -7.11
CA ALA A 87 1.11 -5.51 -8.10
C ALA A 87 1.10 -6.06 -9.53
N GLU A 88 1.98 -7.02 -9.85
CA GLU A 88 2.05 -7.67 -11.17
C GLU A 88 0.69 -8.24 -11.56
N LYS A 89 0.10 -9.08 -10.70
CA LYS A 89 -1.18 -9.73 -10.97
C LYS A 89 -2.28 -8.71 -11.25
N ILE A 90 -2.45 -7.75 -10.35
CA ILE A 90 -3.50 -6.74 -10.44
C ILE A 90 -3.33 -5.85 -11.70
N LEU A 91 -2.11 -5.45 -12.01
CA LEU A 91 -1.83 -4.62 -13.17
C LEU A 91 -2.02 -5.39 -14.49
N ARG A 92 -1.66 -6.69 -14.53
CA ARG A 92 -1.96 -7.56 -15.67
C ARG A 92 -3.45 -7.70 -15.92
N ASP A 93 -4.25 -7.82 -14.87
CA ASP A 93 -5.72 -7.91 -15.00
C ASP A 93 -6.36 -6.57 -15.43
N SER A 94 -5.66 -5.46 -15.18
CA SER A 94 -6.18 -4.10 -15.39
C SER A 94 -5.83 -3.46 -16.73
N PHE A 95 -4.83 -3.98 -17.44
CA PHE A 95 -4.32 -3.42 -18.69
C PHE A 95 -4.26 -4.47 -19.81
N SER A 96 -4.14 -4.02 -21.05
CA SER A 96 -3.83 -4.93 -22.17
C SER A 96 -2.33 -5.15 -22.21
N ILE A 97 -1.90 -6.39 -21.99
CA ILE A 97 -0.48 -6.76 -21.88
C ILE A 97 0.08 -7.25 -23.22
N ASP A 98 1.26 -6.75 -23.58
CA ASP A 98 2.07 -7.27 -24.67
C ASP A 98 3.11 -8.25 -24.12
N GLU A 99 2.68 -9.50 -23.89
CA GLU A 99 3.50 -10.55 -23.25
C GLU A 99 4.83 -10.80 -23.94
N LYS A 100 4.93 -10.53 -25.25
CA LYS A 100 6.17 -10.73 -26.01
C LYS A 100 7.28 -9.76 -25.60
N ASN A 101 6.90 -8.58 -25.09
CA ASN A 101 7.83 -7.52 -24.72
C ASN A 101 7.95 -7.36 -23.20
N CYS A 102 7.18 -8.10 -22.40
CA CYS A 102 7.37 -8.18 -20.96
C CYS A 102 8.68 -8.90 -20.63
N VAL A 103 9.40 -8.41 -19.62
CA VAL A 103 10.68 -8.98 -19.19
C VAL A 103 10.76 -9.00 -17.67
N ASP A 104 10.91 -10.19 -17.11
CA ASP A 104 11.21 -10.35 -15.69
C ASP A 104 12.73 -10.43 -15.48
N LYS A 105 13.36 -9.31 -15.12
CA LYS A 105 14.81 -9.26 -14.88
C LYS A 105 15.20 -9.68 -13.47
N ARG A 106 14.25 -10.13 -12.64
CA ARG A 106 14.54 -10.77 -11.35
C ARG A 106 15.01 -12.21 -11.55
N LYS A 107 14.53 -12.87 -12.63
CA LYS A 107 14.93 -14.24 -13.02
C LYS A 107 16.29 -14.26 -13.71
N LYS A 108 17.34 -13.86 -12.98
CA LYS A 108 18.72 -13.89 -13.46
C LYS A 108 19.33 -15.29 -13.43
N SER A 109 20.40 -15.46 -14.19
CA SER A 109 21.28 -16.61 -14.08
C SER A 109 21.88 -16.70 -12.66
N ILE A 110 22.13 -17.93 -12.21
CA ILE A 110 22.63 -18.25 -10.85
C ILE A 110 23.93 -17.50 -10.51
N ASP A 111 24.72 -17.13 -11.53
CA ASP A 111 26.02 -16.46 -11.40
C ASP A 111 25.96 -14.92 -11.47
N GLN A 112 24.76 -14.31 -11.50
CA GLN A 112 24.61 -12.86 -11.70
C GLN A 112 23.78 -12.16 -10.61
N VAL A 113 24.38 -11.15 -9.98
CA VAL A 113 23.70 -10.13 -9.17
C VAL A 113 23.52 -8.83 -9.99
N GLY A 114 22.87 -7.79 -9.47
CA GLY A 114 22.77 -6.47 -10.15
C GLY A 114 21.33 -6.03 -10.42
N TYR A 115 21.07 -5.29 -11.50
CA TYR A 115 19.75 -4.75 -11.86
C TYR A 115 18.61 -5.79 -11.80
N ARG A 116 17.64 -5.59 -10.91
CA ARG A 116 16.41 -6.38 -10.81
C ARG A 116 15.22 -5.44 -10.99
N SER A 117 14.25 -5.87 -11.79
CA SER A 117 12.96 -5.21 -11.98
C SER A 117 12.09 -6.07 -12.89
N LEU A 118 10.79 -6.06 -12.64
CA LEU A 118 9.79 -6.64 -13.53
C LEU A 118 9.29 -5.57 -14.50
N HIS A 119 9.41 -5.81 -15.80
CA HIS A 119 9.00 -4.89 -16.87
C HIS A 119 7.75 -5.43 -17.55
N LEU A 120 6.62 -4.74 -17.36
CA LEU A 120 5.38 -5.01 -18.05
C LEU A 120 5.22 -4.01 -19.20
N VAL A 121 4.94 -4.49 -20.41
CA VAL A 121 4.62 -3.64 -21.55
C VAL A 121 3.11 -3.70 -21.77
N CYS A 122 2.48 -2.53 -21.70
CA CYS A 122 1.04 -2.41 -21.59
C CYS A 122 0.49 -1.37 -22.59
N SER A 123 -0.81 -1.45 -22.84
CA SER A 123 -1.62 -0.33 -23.34
C SER A 123 -2.88 -0.18 -22.48
N LEU A 124 -3.59 0.95 -22.61
CA LEU A 124 -4.82 1.19 -21.82
C LEU A 124 -5.91 0.16 -22.11
N GLY A 125 -5.87 -0.45 -23.30
CA GLY A 125 -6.74 -1.54 -23.73
C GLY A 125 -8.11 -1.08 -24.27
N GLU A 126 -8.81 -2.02 -24.91
CA GLU A 126 -10.11 -1.78 -25.58
C GLU A 126 -11.17 -1.24 -24.62
N LYS A 127 -11.21 -1.73 -23.37
CA LYS A 127 -12.19 -1.32 -22.36
C LYS A 127 -12.18 0.20 -22.12
N ARG A 128 -11.02 0.84 -22.27
CA ARG A 128 -10.82 2.27 -22.04
C ARG A 128 -10.99 3.11 -23.30
N LYS A 129 -11.21 2.53 -24.48
CA LYS A 129 -11.48 3.27 -25.73
C LYS A 129 -12.80 4.02 -25.71
N ALA A 130 -13.79 3.50 -24.99
CA ALA A 130 -15.11 4.12 -24.87
C ALA A 130 -15.10 5.39 -24.01
N VAL A 131 -14.01 5.65 -23.28
CA VAL A 131 -13.85 6.83 -22.41
C VAL A 131 -13.35 8.01 -23.27
N PRO A 132 -14.13 9.10 -23.43
CA PRO A 132 -13.76 10.23 -24.30
C PRO A 132 -12.40 10.84 -23.99
N GLU A 133 -12.02 10.90 -22.72
CA GLU A 133 -10.76 11.45 -22.21
C GLU A 133 -9.53 10.65 -22.66
N TYR A 134 -9.71 9.38 -23.07
CA TYR A 134 -8.63 8.51 -23.52
C TYR A 134 -8.57 8.37 -25.06
N CYS A 135 -9.41 9.12 -25.78
CA CYS A 135 -9.40 9.12 -27.24
C CYS A 135 -8.01 9.47 -27.79
N GLY A 136 -7.49 8.60 -28.65
CA GLY A 136 -6.18 8.79 -29.30
C GLY A 136 -4.96 8.43 -28.47
N ILE A 137 -5.12 7.95 -27.22
CA ILE A 137 -3.99 7.47 -26.40
C ILE A 137 -4.04 5.97 -26.08
N THR A 138 -5.17 5.30 -26.31
CA THR A 138 -5.36 3.90 -25.90
C THR A 138 -4.44 2.89 -26.57
N GLU A 139 -4.02 3.16 -27.81
CA GLU A 139 -3.15 2.29 -28.61
C GLU A 139 -1.65 2.48 -28.30
N HIS A 140 -1.29 3.58 -27.64
CA HIS A 140 0.11 3.84 -27.32
C HIS A 140 0.57 2.89 -26.21
N LYS A 141 1.71 2.24 -26.45
CA LYS A 141 2.35 1.39 -25.45
C LYS A 141 3.05 2.24 -24.40
N PHE A 142 3.07 1.70 -23.19
CA PHE A 142 3.88 2.20 -22.09
C PHE A 142 4.49 1.02 -21.32
N GLU A 143 5.59 1.28 -20.62
CA GLU A 143 6.29 0.29 -19.82
C GLU A 143 6.05 0.57 -18.33
N ILE A 144 5.51 -0.41 -17.59
CA ILE A 144 5.48 -0.38 -16.13
C ILE A 144 6.67 -1.18 -15.60
N GLN A 145 7.53 -0.53 -14.83
CA GLN A 145 8.64 -1.16 -14.13
C GLN A 145 8.27 -1.30 -12.65
N ILE A 146 8.11 -2.53 -12.18
CA ILE A 146 7.83 -2.83 -10.77
C ILE A 146 9.13 -3.27 -10.11
N ARG A 147 9.43 -2.72 -8.93
CA ARG A 147 10.68 -2.96 -8.20
C ARG A 147 10.53 -2.64 -6.71
N THR A 148 11.38 -3.20 -5.86
CA THR A 148 11.47 -2.80 -4.45
C THR A 148 12.12 -1.42 -4.30
N LEU A 149 12.01 -0.84 -3.10
CA LEU A 149 12.68 0.41 -2.75
C LEU A 149 14.21 0.29 -2.86
N LEU A 150 14.77 -0.85 -2.43
CA LEU A 150 16.21 -1.10 -2.48
C LEU A 150 16.69 -1.29 -3.92
N GLU A 151 15.95 -2.03 -4.75
CA GLU A 151 16.19 -2.16 -6.18
C GLU A 151 16.11 -0.80 -6.90
N HIS A 152 15.16 0.06 -6.51
CA HIS A 152 15.05 1.42 -7.03
C HIS A 152 16.29 2.25 -6.69
N ALA A 153 16.70 2.25 -5.42
CA ALA A 153 17.86 3.01 -4.96
C ALA A 153 19.14 2.58 -5.70
N TRP A 154 19.37 1.28 -5.84
CA TRP A 154 20.52 0.75 -6.57
C TRP A 154 20.51 1.18 -8.03
N ALA A 155 19.38 1.01 -8.73
CA ALA A 155 19.27 1.34 -10.15
C ALA A 155 19.44 2.85 -10.42
N GLU A 156 18.96 3.72 -9.54
CA GLU A 156 19.16 5.17 -9.68
C GLU A 156 20.63 5.57 -9.49
N ILE A 157 21.35 4.91 -8.59
CA ILE A 157 22.80 5.13 -8.40
C ILE A 157 23.56 4.62 -9.63
N GLU A 158 23.32 3.37 -10.04
CA GLU A 158 23.96 2.76 -11.21
C GLU A 158 23.76 3.63 -12.46
N HIS A 159 22.52 4.04 -12.71
CA HIS A 159 22.20 4.85 -13.88
C HIS A 159 22.87 6.21 -13.84
N LYS A 160 22.86 6.91 -12.69
CA LYS A 160 23.51 8.23 -12.58
C LYS A 160 25.03 8.16 -12.78
N GLN A 161 25.67 7.10 -12.28
CA GLN A 161 27.11 6.92 -12.42
C GLN A 161 27.49 6.54 -13.85
N ASN A 162 26.70 5.68 -14.51
CA ASN A 162 26.93 5.28 -15.89
C ASN A 162 26.55 6.37 -16.92
N TYR A 163 25.61 7.26 -16.61
CA TYR A 163 25.20 8.32 -17.53
C TYR A 163 26.08 9.59 -17.44
N LYS A 164 26.72 9.87 -16.30
CA LYS A 164 27.62 11.03 -16.15
C LYS A 164 29.00 10.84 -16.80
N GLY A 165 29.34 9.63 -17.22
CA GLY A 165 30.59 9.34 -17.91
C GLY A 165 30.34 8.78 -19.30
N THR A 166 30.90 9.42 -20.33
CA THR A 166 31.18 8.78 -21.63
C THR A 166 32.24 7.65 -21.53
N ARG A 167 32.51 7.17 -20.32
CA ARG A 167 33.43 6.10 -19.95
C ARG A 167 32.71 5.17 -18.97
N THR A 168 32.78 3.88 -19.26
CA THR A 168 32.42 2.81 -18.32
C THR A 168 33.13 3.03 -16.98
N LEU A 169 32.42 2.77 -15.88
CA LEU A 169 33.03 2.81 -14.54
C LEU A 169 34.26 1.89 -14.49
N PRO A 170 35.33 2.24 -13.75
CA PRO A 170 36.42 1.33 -13.44
C PRO A 170 35.91 -0.01 -12.89
N GLU A 171 36.57 -1.12 -13.25
CA GLU A 171 36.15 -2.47 -12.88
C GLU A 171 35.97 -2.64 -11.36
N GLU A 172 36.83 -2.01 -10.55
CA GLU A 172 36.71 -2.04 -9.10
C GLU A 172 35.39 -1.41 -8.60
N LEU A 173 34.96 -0.30 -9.21
CA LEU A 173 33.68 0.34 -8.86
C LEU A 173 32.49 -0.47 -9.36
N GLN A 174 32.59 -1.08 -10.55
CA GLN A 174 31.58 -2.00 -11.05
C GLN A 174 31.42 -3.21 -10.10
N ARG A 175 32.54 -3.81 -9.69
CA ARG A 175 32.55 -4.91 -8.71
C ARG A 175 31.87 -4.50 -7.41
N ARG A 176 32.15 -3.31 -6.88
CA ARG A 176 31.51 -2.80 -5.66
C ARG A 176 30.00 -2.59 -5.83
N LEU A 177 29.56 -2.07 -6.99
CA LEU A 177 28.13 -1.96 -7.30
C LEU A 177 27.45 -3.33 -7.35
N MET A 178 28.11 -4.34 -7.92
CA MET A 178 27.57 -5.71 -7.98
C MET A 178 27.48 -6.35 -6.60
N ILE A 179 28.50 -6.16 -5.74
CA ILE A 179 28.44 -6.62 -4.33
C ILE A 179 27.26 -5.96 -3.61
N LEU A 180 27.08 -4.64 -3.76
CA LEU A 180 25.96 -3.92 -3.17
C LEU A 180 24.62 -4.46 -3.67
N ALA A 181 24.50 -4.82 -4.95
CA ALA A 181 23.28 -5.42 -5.46
C ALA A 181 22.93 -6.74 -4.73
N GLY A 182 23.93 -7.61 -4.53
CA GLY A 182 23.75 -8.85 -3.77
C GLY A 182 23.42 -8.59 -2.30
N THR A 183 24.02 -7.58 -1.68
CA THR A 183 23.68 -7.19 -0.29
C THR A 183 22.24 -6.67 -0.20
N LEU A 184 21.79 -5.85 -1.15
CA LEU A 184 20.42 -5.34 -1.15
C LEU A 184 19.40 -6.46 -1.37
N GLU A 185 19.70 -7.43 -2.22
CA GLU A 185 18.88 -8.63 -2.38
C GLU A 185 18.77 -9.44 -1.08
N LEU A 186 19.87 -9.59 -0.32
CA LEU A 186 19.83 -10.22 1.00
C LEU A 186 18.93 -9.44 1.97
N LEU A 187 19.02 -8.11 1.96
CA LEU A 187 18.19 -7.25 2.81
C LEU A 187 16.71 -7.31 2.45
N ASP A 188 16.36 -7.25 1.16
CA ASP A 188 14.97 -7.39 0.69
C ASP A 188 14.37 -8.74 1.14
N ASN A 189 15.14 -9.83 1.04
CA ASN A 189 14.74 -11.15 1.54
C ASN A 189 14.53 -11.16 3.05
N GLU A 190 15.42 -10.54 3.82
CA GLU A 190 15.32 -10.52 5.28
C GLU A 190 14.14 -9.67 5.75
N PHE A 191 13.88 -8.52 5.13
CA PHE A 191 12.66 -7.75 5.39
C PHE A 191 11.41 -8.56 5.08
N SER A 192 11.40 -9.29 3.97
CA SER A 192 10.26 -10.14 3.59
C SER A 192 10.00 -11.25 4.62
N LYS A 193 11.06 -11.87 5.18
CA LYS A 193 10.92 -12.84 6.26
C LYS A 193 10.39 -12.22 7.55
N ILE A 194 10.94 -11.09 7.97
CA ILE A 194 10.49 -10.40 9.19
C ILE A 194 9.00 -10.08 9.10
N VAL A 195 8.51 -9.62 7.96
CA VAL A 195 7.09 -9.36 7.75
C VAL A 195 6.28 -10.65 7.77
N ALA A 196 6.71 -11.71 7.09
CA ALA A 196 6.02 -12.99 7.11
C ALA A 196 5.95 -13.62 8.52
N GLU A 197 7.04 -13.50 9.30
CA GLU A 197 7.11 -13.96 10.69
C GLU A 197 6.22 -13.11 11.61
N ALA A 198 6.13 -11.80 11.40
CA ALA A 198 5.22 -10.93 12.14
C ALA A 198 3.74 -11.26 11.83
N GLU A 199 3.40 -11.51 10.56
CA GLU A 199 2.06 -11.97 10.19
C GLU A 199 1.73 -13.33 10.83
N ALA A 200 2.64 -14.29 10.76
CA ALA A 200 2.47 -15.61 11.40
C ALA A 200 2.33 -15.49 12.94
N TYR A 201 3.03 -14.55 13.55
CA TYR A 201 2.92 -14.28 14.98
C TYR A 201 1.50 -13.84 15.37
N GLY A 202 0.84 -13.01 14.54
CA GLY A 202 -0.56 -12.65 14.72
C GLY A 202 -1.49 -13.86 14.70
N GLU A 203 -1.30 -14.77 13.73
CA GLU A 203 -2.09 -16.01 13.62
C GLU A 203 -1.90 -16.94 14.84
N MET A 204 -0.69 -16.99 15.40
CA MET A 204 -0.42 -17.78 16.62
C MET A 204 -1.23 -17.30 17.85
N VAL A 205 -1.62 -16.02 17.90
CA VAL A 205 -2.54 -15.49 18.92
C VAL A 205 -3.93 -16.10 18.75
N LEU A 206 -4.41 -16.25 17.51
CA LEU A 206 -5.70 -16.88 17.21
C LEU A 206 -5.72 -18.36 17.62
N GLU A 207 -4.62 -19.08 17.35
CA GLU A 207 -4.47 -20.51 17.62
C GLU A 207 -4.26 -20.87 19.10
N ASN A 208 -4.33 -19.89 20.02
CA ASN A 208 -4.07 -20.08 21.45
C ASN A 208 -2.66 -20.60 21.75
N ASN A 209 -1.65 -20.17 20.99
CA ASN A 209 -0.27 -20.54 21.30
C ASN A 209 0.14 -19.93 22.64
N VAL A 210 0.42 -20.78 23.63
CA VAL A 210 0.67 -20.37 25.02
C VAL A 210 1.83 -19.38 25.14
N SER A 211 2.90 -19.55 24.36
CA SER A 211 4.06 -18.65 24.40
C SER A 211 3.71 -17.25 23.92
N VAL A 212 2.91 -17.15 22.85
CA VAL A 212 2.53 -15.87 22.23
C VAL A 212 1.46 -15.15 23.05
N LEU A 213 0.60 -15.89 23.76
CA LEU A 213 -0.42 -15.31 24.63
C LEU A 213 0.14 -14.58 25.86
N ASP A 214 1.35 -14.93 26.31
CA ASP A 214 2.05 -14.27 27.42
C ASP A 214 2.93 -13.10 26.96
N ASP A 215 3.09 -12.91 25.65
CA ASP A 215 3.79 -11.74 25.13
C ASP A 215 2.93 -10.47 25.22
N ASN A 216 3.62 -9.33 25.16
CA ASN A 216 2.95 -8.03 25.17
C ASN A 216 2.15 -7.81 23.88
N ILE A 217 1.07 -7.05 23.99
CA ILE A 217 0.25 -6.68 22.84
C ILE A 217 1.05 -5.87 21.80
N SER A 218 0.66 -6.02 20.54
CA SER A 218 1.19 -5.30 19.41
C SER A 218 0.05 -4.88 18.48
N VAL A 219 0.30 -3.92 17.59
CA VAL A 219 -0.69 -3.57 16.55
C VAL A 219 -1.05 -4.82 15.74
N THR A 220 -0.06 -5.65 15.40
CA THR A 220 -0.28 -6.88 14.64
C THR A 220 -1.24 -7.84 15.33
N SER A 221 -1.09 -8.07 16.64
CA SER A 221 -2.00 -8.96 17.38
C SER A 221 -3.41 -8.38 17.48
N ALA A 222 -3.54 -7.07 17.69
CA ALA A 222 -4.83 -6.38 17.70
C ALA A 222 -5.53 -6.42 16.33
N GLU A 223 -4.81 -6.15 15.24
CA GLU A 223 -5.37 -6.22 13.90
C GLU A 223 -5.78 -7.65 13.52
N THR A 224 -4.96 -8.63 13.87
CA THR A 224 -5.24 -10.03 13.54
C THR A 224 -6.50 -10.52 14.26
N LEU A 225 -6.62 -10.25 15.56
CA LEU A 225 -7.82 -10.57 16.34
C LEU A 225 -9.07 -9.87 15.81
N LEU A 226 -8.98 -8.56 15.52
CA LEU A 226 -10.10 -7.81 14.96
C LEU A 226 -10.54 -8.34 13.60
N ASN A 227 -9.59 -8.58 12.69
CA ASN A 227 -9.89 -9.07 11.35
C ASN A 227 -10.55 -10.46 11.37
N ASP A 228 -10.05 -11.37 12.21
CA ASP A 228 -10.67 -12.69 12.38
C ASP A 228 -12.08 -12.60 12.98
N PHE A 229 -12.24 -11.77 14.03
CA PHE A 229 -13.53 -11.56 14.67
C PHE A 229 -14.55 -10.94 13.71
N ALA A 230 -14.16 -9.90 12.96
CA ALA A 230 -15.01 -9.26 11.96
C ALA A 230 -15.39 -10.24 10.82
N ARG A 231 -14.42 -11.02 10.32
CA ARG A 231 -14.66 -12.06 9.30
C ARG A 231 -15.67 -13.09 9.76
N THR A 232 -15.52 -13.61 10.99
CA THR A 232 -16.45 -14.58 11.59
C THR A 232 -17.87 -14.02 11.73
N ASN A 233 -17.97 -12.70 11.95
CA ASN A 233 -19.24 -11.97 12.03
C ASN A 233 -19.70 -11.34 10.70
N LYS A 234 -19.06 -11.68 9.57
CA LYS A 234 -19.38 -11.16 8.21
C LYS A 234 -19.38 -9.63 8.10
N LYS A 235 -18.49 -8.98 8.83
CA LYS A 235 -18.26 -7.53 8.79
C LYS A 235 -16.94 -7.23 8.07
N VAL A 236 -16.82 -6.00 7.57
CA VAL A 236 -15.62 -5.50 6.89
C VAL A 236 -14.93 -4.49 7.81
N VAL A 237 -13.63 -4.68 8.05
CA VAL A 237 -12.80 -3.72 8.78
C VAL A 237 -12.30 -2.67 7.78
N ARG A 238 -12.56 -1.40 8.06
CA ARG A 238 -12.06 -0.27 7.28
C ARG A 238 -10.72 0.19 7.84
N SER A 239 -9.77 0.44 6.93
CA SER A 239 -8.50 1.08 7.28
C SER A 239 -8.70 2.61 7.38
N MET A 240 -8.31 3.22 8.50
CA MET A 240 -8.21 4.68 8.63
C MET A 240 -6.77 5.14 8.39
N GLN A 241 -6.60 6.37 7.89
CA GLN A 241 -5.28 6.96 7.60
C GLN A 241 -4.45 7.31 8.85
N ALA A 242 -5.02 7.21 10.06
CA ALA A 242 -4.31 7.52 11.30
C ALA A 242 -3.24 6.46 11.64
N SER A 243 -2.19 6.87 12.36
CA SER A 243 -1.18 5.92 12.87
C SER A 243 -1.85 4.88 13.77
N LYS A 244 -1.73 3.60 13.39
CA LYS A 244 -2.32 2.48 14.12
C LYS A 244 -1.71 2.28 15.51
N ASP A 245 -0.49 2.80 15.74
CA ASP A 245 0.24 2.61 16.98
C ASP A 245 -0.43 3.26 18.20
N GLY A 246 -1.30 4.25 17.99
CA GLY A 246 -1.97 4.97 19.07
C GLY A 246 -2.89 4.10 19.94
N ILE A 247 -3.37 2.96 19.43
CA ILE A 247 -4.29 2.10 20.21
C ILE A 247 -3.57 1.29 21.29
N ILE A 248 -2.27 0.98 21.10
CA ILE A 248 -1.52 0.13 22.02
C ILE A 248 -1.27 0.84 23.36
N PRO A 249 -0.83 2.10 23.42
CA PRO A 249 -0.79 2.86 24.67
C PRO A 249 -2.16 2.90 25.36
N GLU A 250 -3.24 3.14 24.62
CA GLU A 250 -4.60 3.23 25.17
C GLU A 250 -5.06 1.91 25.80
N LEU A 251 -4.81 0.77 25.13
CA LEU A 251 -5.06 -0.57 25.68
C LEU A 251 -4.22 -0.83 26.93
N ASN A 252 -2.93 -0.46 26.91
CA ASN A 252 -2.04 -0.61 28.07
C ASN A 252 -2.51 0.23 29.27
N GLU A 253 -2.96 1.47 29.03
CA GLU A 253 -3.51 2.37 30.06
C GLU A 253 -4.85 1.83 30.62
N PHE A 254 -5.63 1.12 29.81
CA PHE A 254 -6.79 0.37 30.29
C PHE A 254 -6.41 -0.91 31.05
N GLY A 255 -5.14 -1.31 31.04
CA GLY A 255 -4.63 -2.50 31.71
C GLY A 255 -4.67 -3.77 30.87
N ILE A 256 -4.79 -3.65 29.55
CA ILE A 256 -4.63 -4.75 28.59
C ILE A 256 -3.21 -4.66 28.04
N THR A 257 -2.35 -5.53 28.53
CA THR A 257 -0.92 -5.52 28.24
C THR A 257 -0.47 -6.80 27.53
N LYS A 258 -1.20 -7.91 27.72
CA LYS A 258 -0.89 -9.22 27.15
C LYS A 258 -1.84 -9.64 26.03
N ASN A 259 -1.35 -10.46 25.10
CA ASN A 259 -2.19 -11.00 24.02
C ASN A 259 -3.35 -11.86 24.54
N SER A 260 -3.18 -12.55 25.66
CA SER A 260 -4.27 -13.26 26.37
C SER A 260 -5.38 -12.32 26.85
N GLU A 261 -5.01 -11.19 27.47
CA GLU A 261 -5.96 -10.17 27.94
C GLU A 261 -6.70 -9.54 26.77
N LEU A 262 -5.98 -9.22 25.69
CA LEU A 262 -6.55 -8.65 24.46
C LEU A 262 -7.56 -9.61 23.83
N LYS A 263 -7.21 -10.90 23.73
CA LYS A 263 -8.11 -11.92 23.20
C LYS A 263 -9.36 -12.07 24.06
N ASN A 264 -9.19 -12.13 25.39
CA ASN A 264 -10.30 -12.21 26.32
C ASN A 264 -11.26 -11.03 26.17
N LEU A 265 -10.76 -9.80 25.97
CA LEU A 265 -11.60 -8.63 25.70
C LEU A 265 -12.44 -8.83 24.43
N VAL A 266 -11.83 -9.29 23.33
CA VAL A 266 -12.57 -9.54 22.09
C VAL A 266 -13.64 -10.61 22.28
N GLU A 267 -13.33 -11.67 23.01
CA GLU A 267 -14.26 -12.77 23.29
C GLU A 267 -15.40 -12.38 24.25
N SER A 268 -15.12 -11.55 25.27
CA SER A 268 -16.11 -11.15 26.29
C SER A 268 -17.11 -10.12 25.77
N VAL A 269 -16.63 -9.09 25.07
CA VAL A 269 -17.41 -7.90 24.72
C VAL A 269 -17.42 -7.56 23.24
N GLY A 270 -16.67 -8.29 22.41
CA GLY A 270 -16.58 -8.01 20.98
C GLY A 270 -17.94 -7.96 20.28
N GLN A 271 -18.88 -8.83 20.65
CA GLN A 271 -20.24 -8.81 20.09
C GLN A 271 -20.99 -7.50 20.38
N LYS A 272 -20.82 -6.93 21.58
CA LYS A 272 -21.38 -5.61 21.91
C LYS A 272 -20.68 -4.53 21.10
N ALA A 273 -19.35 -4.56 21.04
CA ALA A 273 -18.57 -3.57 20.31
C ALA A 273 -18.94 -3.48 18.81
N LEU A 274 -19.35 -4.60 18.19
CA LEU A 274 -19.85 -4.63 16.81
C LEU A 274 -21.20 -3.95 16.59
N LEU A 275 -21.98 -3.73 17.66
CA LEU A 275 -23.27 -3.04 17.60
C LEU A 275 -23.14 -1.53 17.76
N ALA A 276 -21.96 -1.04 18.13
CA ALA A 276 -21.71 0.38 18.35
C ALA A 276 -21.63 1.17 17.03
N ASP A 277 -21.15 0.54 15.96
CA ASP A 277 -20.93 1.21 14.68
C ASP A 277 -21.20 0.25 13.51
N GLU A 278 -21.72 0.79 12.40
CA GLU A 278 -21.84 0.02 11.16
C GLU A 278 -20.47 -0.27 10.55
N ASP A 279 -19.57 0.72 10.64
CA ASP A 279 -18.23 0.68 10.09
C ASP A 279 -17.19 0.37 11.18
N ILE A 280 -16.51 -0.76 11.02
CA ILE A 280 -15.52 -1.22 12.01
C ILE A 280 -14.15 -0.63 11.68
N THR A 281 -13.53 0.02 12.66
CA THR A 281 -12.13 0.44 12.60
C THR A 281 -11.37 -0.10 13.80
N LEU A 282 -10.03 -0.15 13.70
CA LEU A 282 -9.18 -0.62 14.80
C LEU A 282 -9.44 0.15 16.11
N PHE A 283 -9.38 1.47 16.04
CA PHE A 283 -9.63 2.34 17.20
C PHE A 283 -11.06 2.23 17.69
N GLY A 284 -12.04 2.37 16.78
CA GLY A 284 -13.45 2.34 17.16
C GLY A 284 -13.82 1.03 17.86
N PHE A 285 -13.42 -0.11 17.29
CA PHE A 285 -13.72 -1.42 17.87
C PHE A 285 -13.12 -1.57 19.27
N TYR A 286 -11.83 -1.32 19.45
CA TYR A 286 -11.17 -1.53 20.74
C TYR A 286 -11.61 -0.52 21.80
N ARG A 287 -11.90 0.72 21.43
CA ARG A 287 -12.53 1.71 22.33
C ARG A 287 -13.90 1.25 22.80
N ASN A 288 -14.75 0.85 21.87
CA ASN A 288 -16.08 0.34 22.18
C ASN A 288 -16.02 -0.92 23.03
N ALA A 289 -15.05 -1.81 22.79
CA ALA A 289 -14.81 -2.98 23.61
C ALA A 289 -14.36 -2.60 25.04
N MET A 290 -13.35 -1.75 25.21
CA MET A 290 -12.90 -1.30 26.53
C MET A 290 -14.03 -0.60 27.30
N MET A 291 -14.80 0.28 26.64
CA MET A 291 -15.95 0.93 27.27
C MET A 291 -17.08 -0.06 27.61
N ALA A 292 -17.30 -1.10 26.79
CA ALA A 292 -18.30 -2.13 27.08
C ALA A 292 -17.89 -3.07 28.23
N GLU A 293 -16.59 -3.24 28.45
CA GLU A 293 -16.02 -4.01 29.56
C GLU A 293 -16.11 -3.19 30.86
N ASP A 294 -15.57 -1.97 30.87
CA ASP A 294 -15.61 -1.07 32.02
C ASP A 294 -15.50 0.41 31.60
N PHE A 295 -16.66 1.05 31.43
CA PHE A 295 -16.74 2.44 31.01
C PHE A 295 -16.09 3.44 31.97
N GLU A 296 -16.25 3.27 33.29
CA GLU A 296 -15.66 4.21 34.26
C GLU A 296 -14.15 4.08 34.29
N LYS A 297 -13.63 2.84 34.24
CA LYS A 297 -12.19 2.61 34.11
C LYS A 297 -11.65 3.22 32.83
N TYR A 298 -12.35 3.06 31.70
CA TYR A 298 -11.92 3.63 30.43
C TYR A 298 -11.77 5.15 30.51
N LEU A 299 -12.79 5.85 31.01
CA LEU A 299 -12.74 7.31 31.20
C LEU A 299 -11.64 7.74 32.19
N GLY A 300 -11.41 6.96 33.24
CA GLY A 300 -10.45 7.30 34.29
C GLY A 300 -8.98 7.00 33.96
N THR A 301 -8.70 6.05 33.06
CA THR A 301 -7.32 5.59 32.82
C THR A 301 -6.86 5.70 31.37
N ALA A 302 -7.70 5.37 30.39
CA ALA A 302 -7.29 5.22 29.00
C ALA A 302 -7.74 6.37 28.09
N TYR A 303 -8.87 7.00 28.42
CA TYR A 303 -9.35 8.15 27.66
C TYR A 303 -8.41 9.35 27.85
N ASN A 304 -7.88 9.85 26.74
CA ASN A 304 -6.84 10.89 26.72
C ASN A 304 -7.24 12.12 25.88
N ASN A 305 -8.54 12.43 25.79
CA ASN A 305 -9.08 13.50 24.94
C ASN A 305 -8.75 13.34 23.44
N SER A 306 -8.59 12.10 22.98
CA SER A 306 -8.28 11.82 21.57
C SER A 306 -9.49 11.85 20.64
N PHE A 307 -10.71 11.93 21.16
CA PHE A 307 -11.94 12.09 20.37
C PHE A 307 -13.04 12.71 21.23
N THR A 308 -14.08 13.22 20.57
CA THR A 308 -15.29 13.74 21.22
C THR A 308 -16.37 12.67 21.20
N PHE A 309 -17.04 12.45 22.33
CA PHE A 309 -18.21 11.57 22.38
C PHE A 309 -19.37 12.20 21.61
N MET A 310 -20.00 11.40 20.75
CA MET A 310 -21.17 11.78 19.99
C MET A 310 -22.41 11.04 20.52
N LEU A 311 -23.58 11.36 19.96
CA LEU A 311 -24.84 10.77 20.42
C LEU A 311 -24.87 9.25 20.23
N ASP A 312 -24.26 8.72 19.15
CA ASP A 312 -24.17 7.29 18.87
C ASP A 312 -23.35 6.54 19.92
N GLU A 313 -22.24 7.09 20.41
CA GLU A 313 -21.51 6.46 21.52
C GLU A 313 -22.33 6.47 22.81
N VAL A 314 -23.07 7.55 23.10
CA VAL A 314 -23.95 7.60 24.28
C VAL A 314 -25.08 6.60 24.20
N ASP A 315 -25.71 6.47 23.02
CA ASP A 315 -26.77 5.50 22.76
C ASP A 315 -26.25 4.06 22.85
N PHE A 316 -25.06 3.79 22.32
CA PHE A 316 -24.40 2.50 22.49
C PHE A 316 -24.19 2.16 23.97
N LEU A 317 -23.57 3.07 24.73
CA LEU A 317 -23.27 2.83 26.14
C LEU A 317 -24.53 2.67 26.99
N THR A 318 -25.59 3.39 26.67
CA THR A 318 -26.85 3.34 27.42
C THR A 318 -27.68 2.12 27.02
N ASN A 319 -27.91 1.92 25.73
CA ASN A 319 -28.89 0.95 25.23
C ASN A 319 -28.29 -0.45 25.02
N VAL A 320 -27.00 -0.54 24.69
CA VAL A 320 -26.31 -1.83 24.43
C VAL A 320 -25.52 -2.27 25.66
N CYS A 321 -24.74 -1.38 26.25
CA CYS A 321 -23.91 -1.71 27.41
C CYS A 321 -24.69 -1.64 28.74
N GLY A 322 -25.82 -0.92 28.78
CA GLY A 322 -26.68 -0.82 29.97
C GLY A 322 -26.17 0.15 31.02
N TYR A 323 -25.25 1.06 30.67
CA TYR A 323 -24.78 2.09 31.59
C TYR A 323 -25.84 3.17 31.81
N SER A 324 -25.89 3.70 33.03
CA SER A 324 -26.75 4.83 33.37
C SER A 324 -25.91 6.09 33.55
N LYS A 325 -26.55 7.25 33.36
CA LYS A 325 -25.93 8.57 33.55
C LYS A 325 -24.66 8.78 32.73
N VAL A 326 -24.64 8.22 31.51
CA VAL A 326 -23.45 8.24 30.63
C VAL A 326 -22.91 9.66 30.43
N ILE A 327 -23.77 10.62 30.10
CA ILE A 327 -23.37 12.02 29.88
C ILE A 327 -22.78 12.65 31.15
N GLU A 328 -23.38 12.41 32.33
CA GLU A 328 -22.85 12.91 33.61
C GLU A 328 -21.42 12.37 33.82
N LYS A 329 -21.20 11.08 33.60
CA LYS A 329 -19.88 10.45 33.78
C LYS A 329 -18.83 10.98 32.80
N ILE A 330 -19.18 11.18 31.53
CA ILE A 330 -18.31 11.77 30.51
C ILE A 330 -17.84 13.16 30.98
N GLN A 331 -18.79 13.99 31.41
CA GLN A 331 -18.51 15.35 31.88
C GLN A 331 -17.68 15.38 33.17
N GLU A 332 -17.96 14.47 34.11
CA GLU A 332 -17.21 14.35 35.37
C GLU A 332 -15.72 14.02 35.13
N HIS A 333 -15.42 13.25 34.08
CA HIS A 333 -14.06 12.89 33.68
C HIS A 333 -13.43 13.92 32.72
N GLY A 334 -14.11 15.04 32.45
CA GLY A 334 -13.60 16.12 31.59
C GLY A 334 -13.54 15.76 30.11
N ALA A 335 -14.28 14.75 29.67
CA ALA A 335 -14.39 14.35 28.28
C ALA A 335 -15.42 15.24 27.54
N ASP A 336 -15.14 15.55 26.27
CA ASP A 336 -16.01 16.36 25.44
C ASP A 336 -17.20 15.52 24.92
N PHE A 337 -18.38 16.12 24.91
CA PHE A 337 -19.60 15.54 24.34
C PHE A 337 -20.30 16.54 23.41
N ASP A 338 -20.58 16.12 22.18
CA ASP A 338 -21.35 16.90 21.21
C ASP A 338 -22.71 16.22 20.92
N SER A 339 -23.78 16.90 21.34
CA SER A 339 -25.17 16.42 21.18
C SER A 339 -25.78 16.71 19.80
N VAL A 340 -25.11 17.49 18.95
CA VAL A 340 -25.67 17.95 17.67
C VAL A 340 -25.35 16.98 16.53
N TYR A 341 -24.27 16.22 16.65
CA TYR A 341 -23.79 15.32 15.60
C TYR A 341 -24.09 13.85 15.91
N SER A 342 -24.58 13.16 14.87
CA SER A 342 -24.53 11.69 14.74
C SER A 342 -23.71 11.37 13.49
N LYS A 343 -23.03 10.21 13.46
CA LYS A 343 -22.22 9.79 12.31
C LYS A 343 -22.99 9.75 10.98
N ASP A 344 -24.32 9.68 11.01
CA ASP A 344 -25.20 9.68 9.85
C ASP A 344 -25.22 10.99 9.03
N VAL A 345 -24.58 12.07 9.49
CA VAL A 345 -24.62 13.39 8.82
C VAL A 345 -23.52 13.57 7.75
N TYR A 346 -22.58 12.64 7.62
CA TYR A 346 -21.50 12.71 6.61
C TYR A 346 -21.49 11.55 5.61
N TYR A 347 -22.59 11.38 4.87
CA TYR A 347 -22.54 10.77 3.55
C TYR A 347 -23.43 11.57 2.59
N PHE A 348 -22.89 12.66 2.03
CA PHE A 348 -23.41 13.19 0.76
C PHE A 348 -22.70 12.46 -0.40
N PRO A 349 -23.44 12.10 -1.46
CA PRO A 349 -22.98 11.20 -2.53
C PRO A 349 -21.83 11.75 -3.38
#